data_AF-A0A6A3A758-F1
#
_entry.id   AF-A0A6A3A758-F1
#
_cell.length_a   1.000
_cell.length_b   1.000
_cell.length_c   1.000
_cell.angle_alpha   90.00
_cell.angle_beta   90.00
_cell.angle_gamma   90.00
#
_symmetry.space_group_name_H-M   'P 1'
#
loop_
_entity.id
_entity.type
_entity.pdbx_description
1 polymer ?
#
loop_
_entity_poly.entity_id
_entity_poly.type
_entity_poly.pdbx_seq_one_letter_code
_entity_poly.pdbx_strand_id
1 'polypeptide(L)'
;MKMTCPIVAVMGNEKDPGRGRLKTHREEVAGRVSIPDKWGKEDLLKDWMDFSSFDSLLAPTGLASARKTLMAEGRRRSSQRLMRIGSMC
;
A
#
# COMPACT_ATOMS: atom_id res chain seq x y z
N MET A 1 -22.14 -10.89 18.32
CA MET A 1 -20.95 -10.05 18.61
C MET A 1 -20.55 -9.34 17.32
N LYS A 2 -20.76 -8.02 17.23
CA LYS A 2 -20.40 -7.23 16.04
C LYS A 2 -18.94 -6.80 16.19
N MET A 3 -18.05 -7.32 15.35
CA MET A 3 -16.67 -6.84 15.25
C MET A 3 -16.69 -5.49 14.52
N THR A 4 -16.82 -4.41 15.29
CA THR A 4 -16.58 -3.07 14.75
C THR A 4 -15.08 -2.90 14.62
N CYS A 5 -14.58 -2.89 13.39
CA CYS A 5 -13.22 -2.46 13.10
C CYS A 5 -13.04 -1.01 13.60
N PRO A 6 -12.01 -0.67 14.39
CA PRO A 6 -11.65 0.71 14.61
C PRO A 6 -10.93 1.20 13.36
N ILE A 7 -11.68 1.40 12.27
CA ILE A 7 -11.21 2.26 11.20
C ILE A 7 -11.14 3.63 11.86
N VAL A 8 -9.91 4.06 12.16
CA VAL A 8 -9.59 5.43 12.55
C VAL A 8 -10.39 6.35 11.64
N ALA A 9 -11.43 6.97 12.18
CA ALA A 9 -12.08 8.06 11.51
C ALA A 9 -11.00 9.14 11.39
N VAL A 10 -10.41 9.25 10.20
CA VAL A 10 -9.66 10.43 9.82
C VAL A 10 -10.69 11.54 9.80
N MET A 11 -10.84 12.19 10.95
CA MET A 11 -11.53 13.47 11.09
C MET A 11 -10.77 14.43 10.20
N GLY A 12 -11.22 14.55 8.94
CA GLY A 12 -10.69 15.49 7.98
C GLY A 12 -10.87 16.89 8.55
N ASN A 13 -9.82 17.40 9.18
CA ASN A 13 -9.79 18.76 9.69
C ASN A 13 -9.98 19.69 8.50
N GLU A 14 -10.86 20.69 8.63
CA GLU A 14 -11.14 21.71 7.60
C GLU A 14 -9.91 22.57 7.22
N LYS A 15 -8.74 22.27 7.80
CA LYS A 15 -7.44 22.85 7.50
C LYS A 15 -6.42 21.78 7.10
N ASP A 16 -6.77 20.85 6.23
CA ASP A 16 -5.76 20.13 5.45
C ASP A 16 -5.38 21.01 4.24
N PRO A 17 -4.27 21.77 4.32
CA PRO A 17 -3.85 22.63 3.22
C PRO A 17 -3.54 21.82 1.95
N GLY A 18 -3.19 20.53 2.07
CA GLY A 18 -2.96 19.64 0.93
C GLY A 18 -4.26 19.35 0.19
N ARG A 19 -5.34 19.05 0.91
CA ARG A 19 -6.66 18.80 0.31
C ARG A 19 -7.20 20.04 -0.40
N GLY A 20 -7.08 21.22 0.21
CA GLY A 20 -7.51 22.48 -0.39
C GLY A 20 -6.76 22.77 -1.69
N ARG A 21 -5.42 22.70 -1.67
CA ARG A 21 -4.57 22.93 -2.85
C ARG A 21 -4.87 21.97 -4.00
N LEU A 22 -5.10 20.68 -3.71
CA LEU A 22 -5.43 19.70 -4.75
C LEU A 22 -6.81 19.95 -5.36
N LYS A 23 -7.80 20.37 -4.55
CA LYS A 23 -9.14 20.70 -5.06
C LYS A 23 -9.07 21.87 -6.04
N THR A 24 -8.45 22.98 -5.63
CA THR A 24 -8.28 24.17 -6.48
C THR A 24 -7.53 23.83 -7.77
N HIS A 25 -6.42 23.10 -7.67
CA HIS A 25 -5.64 22.73 -8.84
C HIS A 25 -6.43 21.87 -9.85
N ARG A 26 -7.22 20.89 -9.36
CA ARG A 26 -8.09 20.06 -10.24
C ARG A 26 -9.10 20.91 -11.00
N GLU A 27 -9.73 21.88 -10.34
CA GLU A 27 -10.70 22.78 -10.97
C GLU A 27 -10.02 23.69 -12.01
N GLU A 28 -8.82 24.20 -11.72
CA GLU A 28 -8.06 25.08 -12.61
C GLU A 28 -7.61 24.39 -13.90
N VAL A 29 -7.19 23.12 -13.82
CA VAL A 29 -6.58 22.38 -14.94
C VAL A 29 -7.56 21.44 -15.65
N ALA A 30 -8.78 21.27 -15.13
CA ALA A 30 -9.82 20.43 -15.73
C ALA A 30 -10.09 20.85 -17.19
N GLY A 31 -9.91 19.91 -18.12
CA GLY A 31 -10.12 20.14 -19.55
C GLY A 31 -9.06 21.01 -20.25
N ARG A 32 -8.06 21.52 -19.51
CA ARG A 32 -6.97 22.34 -20.07
C ARG A 32 -5.68 21.56 -20.29
N VAL A 33 -5.57 20.38 -19.67
CA VAL A 33 -4.40 19.51 -19.79
C VAL A 33 -4.71 18.41 -20.78
N SER A 34 -3.93 18.37 -21.86
CA SER A 34 -3.90 17.24 -22.78
C SER A 34 -2.88 16.21 -22.32
N ILE A 35 -3.19 14.95 -22.55
CA ILE A 35 -2.21 13.87 -22.41
C ILE A 35 -1.32 13.92 -23.67
N PRO A 36 0.01 13.93 -23.54
CA PRO A 36 0.90 13.87 -24.69
C PRO A 36 0.69 12.58 -25.50
N ASP A 37 0.87 12.66 -26.82
CA ASP A 37 0.74 11.51 -27.73
C ASP A 37 1.74 10.38 -27.42
N LYS A 38 2.88 10.74 -26.81
CA LYS A 38 3.95 9.82 -26.41
C LYS A 38 4.29 10.02 -24.95
N TRP A 39 4.44 8.91 -24.23
CA TRP A 39 4.96 8.84 -22.88
C TRP A 39 6.50 8.86 -22.87
N GLY A 40 7.16 8.37 -23.93
CA GLY A 40 8.62 8.30 -24.03
C GLY A 40 9.24 7.06 -23.37
N LYS A 41 8.41 6.07 -23.03
CA LYS A 41 8.80 4.76 -22.49
C LYS A 41 8.13 3.59 -23.22
N GLU A 42 7.73 3.84 -24.47
CA GLU A 42 7.00 2.89 -25.31
C GLU A 42 7.80 1.60 -25.51
N ASP A 43 9.13 1.67 -25.55
CA ASP A 43 10.00 0.51 -25.72
C ASP A 43 9.86 -0.51 -24.58
N LEU A 44 9.59 -0.04 -23.35
CA LEU A 44 9.40 -0.91 -22.18
C LEU A 44 8.10 -1.72 -22.24
N LEU A 45 7.14 -1.35 -23.09
CA LEU A 45 5.87 -2.08 -23.20
C LEU A 45 6.08 -3.52 -23.68
N LYS A 46 7.10 -3.75 -24.53
CA LYS A 46 7.44 -5.09 -25.01
C LYS A 46 8.06 -5.92 -23.89
N ASP A 47 8.98 -5.33 -23.14
CA ASP A 47 9.66 -5.99 -22.02
C ASP A 47 8.69 -6.34 -20.88
N TRP A 48 7.60 -5.58 -20.73
CA TRP A 48 6.58 -5.84 -19.71
C TRP A 48 5.59 -6.95 -20.10
N MET A 49 5.47 -7.29 -21.39
CA MET A 49 4.70 -8.46 -21.81
C MET A 49 5.38 -9.77 -21.38
N ASP A 50 6.72 -9.79 -21.44
CA ASP A 50 7.51 -10.93 -20.99
C ASP A 50 7.69 -10.86 -19.45
N PHE A 51 6.60 -11.15 -18.73
CA PHE A 51 6.50 -11.11 -17.26
C PHE A 51 7.56 -11.97 -16.52
N SER A 52 8.30 -12.83 -17.24
CA SER A 52 9.38 -13.68 -16.71
C SER A 52 10.44 -12.90 -15.90
N SER A 53 10.82 -11.70 -16.34
CA SER A 53 11.81 -10.87 -15.65
C SER A 53 11.32 -10.42 -14.27
N PHE A 54 10.06 -10.01 -14.17
CA PHE A 54 9.45 -9.61 -12.90
C PHE A 54 9.13 -10.79 -11.99
N ASP A 55 8.69 -11.92 -12.57
CA ASP A 55 8.39 -13.11 -11.79
C ASP A 55 9.65 -13.67 -11.12
N SER A 56 10.81 -13.59 -11.77
CA SER A 56 12.10 -13.93 -11.13
C SER A 56 12.44 -13.06 -9.91
N LEU A 57 12.02 -11.79 -9.92
CA LEU A 57 12.23 -10.82 -8.83
C LEU A 57 11.19 -10.97 -7.70
N LEU A 58 10.01 -11.52 -8.00
CA LEU A 58 8.93 -11.78 -7.05
C LEU A 58 8.93 -13.23 -6.52
N ALA A 59 9.58 -14.15 -7.22
CA ALA A 59 9.82 -15.52 -6.82
C ALA A 59 11.28 -15.87 -6.42
N PRO A 60 12.15 -14.95 -5.92
CA PRO A 60 13.41 -15.38 -5.33
C PRO A 60 13.08 -16.28 -4.14
N THR A 61 13.81 -17.39 -4.02
CA THR A 61 13.71 -18.33 -2.89
C THR A 61 13.73 -17.64 -1.53
N GLY A 62 14.41 -16.49 -1.43
CA GLY A 62 14.45 -15.64 -0.23
C GLY A 62 13.12 -14.95 0.14
N LEU A 63 12.29 -14.51 -0.82
CA LEU A 63 11.08 -13.73 -0.52
C LEU A 63 10.02 -14.57 0.19
N ALA A 64 9.80 -15.79 -0.29
CA ALA A 64 8.88 -16.72 0.34
C ALA A 64 9.31 -17.08 1.77
N SER A 65 10.62 -17.27 1.99
CA SER A 65 11.19 -17.50 3.32
C SER A 65 11.02 -16.28 4.23
N ALA A 66 11.35 -15.08 3.75
CA ALA A 66 11.21 -13.84 4.51
C ALA A 66 9.75 -13.61 4.96
N ARG A 67 8.78 -13.87 4.08
CA ARG A 67 7.35 -13.79 4.41
C ARG A 67 6.97 -14.79 5.51
N LYS A 68 7.43 -16.04 5.41
CA LYS A 68 7.20 -17.07 6.44
C LYS A 68 7.79 -16.65 7.79
N THR A 69 9.01 -16.11 7.81
CA THR A 69 9.65 -15.62 9.03
C THR A 69 8.89 -14.47 9.66
N LEU A 70 8.46 -13.47 8.89
CA LEU A 70 7.67 -12.35 9.39
C LEU A 70 6.32 -12.81 9.95
N MET A 71 5.65 -13.76 9.28
CA MET A 71 4.40 -14.34 9.78
C MET A 71 4.61 -15.13 11.07
N ALA A 72 5.67 -15.94 11.16
CA ALA A 72 5.99 -16.70 12.36
C ALA A 72 6.32 -15.77 13.54
N GLU A 73 7.11 -14.72 13.31
CA GLU A 73 7.45 -13.74 14.33
C GLU A 73 6.23 -12.93 14.78
N GLY A 74 5.38 -12.50 13.85
CA GLY A 74 4.11 -11.84 14.15
C GLY A 74 3.21 -12.71 15.06
N ARG A 75 3.08 -14.01 14.75
CA ARG A 75 2.34 -14.98 15.57
C ARG A 75 2.95 -15.17 16.95
N ARG A 76 4.28 -15.29 17.06
CA ARG A 76 4.96 -15.40 18.36
C ARG A 76 4.73 -14.15 19.22
N ARG A 77 4.84 -12.96 18.64
CA ARG A 77 4.60 -11.68 19.35
C ARG A 77 3.13 -11.54 19.77
N SER A 78 2.17 -11.97 18.96
CA SER A 78 0.75 -11.93 19.33
C SER A 78 0.43 -12.93 20.44
N SER A 79 0.94 -14.17 20.38
CA SER A 79 0.76 -15.16 21.45
C SER A 79 1.43 -14.72 22.75
N GLN A 80 2.65 -14.19 22.70
CA GLN A 80 3.32 -13.65 23.89
C GLN A 80 2.58 -12.44 24.49
N ARG A 81 1.96 -11.58 23.66
CA ARG A 81 1.10 -10.50 24.17
C ARG A 81 -0.15 -11.05 24.84
N LEU A 82 -0.80 -12.06 24.26
CA LEU A 82 -2.00 -12.68 24.83
C LEU A 82 -1.71 -13.37 26.17
N MET A 83 -0.58 -14.09 26.26
CA MET A 83 -0.15 -14.76 27.51
C MET A 83 0.21 -13.76 28.62
N ARG A 84 0.78 -12.59 28.28
CA ARG A 84 1.05 -11.52 29.27
C ARG A 84 -0.24 -10.90 29.81
N ILE A 85 -1.28 -10.80 28.99
CA ILE A 85 -2.57 -10.23 29.39
C ILE A 85 -3.34 -11.21 30.28
N GLY A 86 -3.28 -12.52 30.00
CA GLY A 86 -3.92 -13.55 30.83
C GLY A 86 -3.24 -13.82 32.19
N SER A 87 -2.02 -13.33 32.40
CA SER A 87 -1.25 -13.46 33.66
C SER A 87 -1.46 -12.28 34.62
N MET A 88 -2.26 -11.28 34.25
CA MET A 88 -2.59 -10.11 35.09
C MET A 88 -3.92 -10.26 35.85
N CYS A 89 -4.46 -11.48 35.98
CA CYS A 89 -5.65 -11.80 36.76
C CYS A 89 -5.32 -12.71 37.94
#